data_AF-A0A8B6GFT1-F1
#
_entry.id   AF-A0A8B6GFT1-F1
#
_cell.length_a   1.000
_cell.length_b   1.000
_cell.length_c   1.000
_cell.angle_alpha   90.00
_cell.angle_beta   90.00
_cell.angle_gamma   90.00
#
_symmetry.space_group_name_H-M   'P 1'
#
loop_
_entity.id
_entity.type
_entity.pdbx_description
1 polymer ?
#
loop_
_entity_poly.entity_id
_entity_poly.type
_entity_poly.pdbx_seq_one_letter_code
_entity_poly.pdbx_strand_id
1 'polypeptide(L)'
;MNGDLTWQFQDPKLQTPRDLTVDDTGFVLVIGETSNNVFAISPDGQIGREVLNNLDKPYAIDFDKTSKLMVITKITGSANVYQKM
;
A
#
# COMPACT_ATOMS: atom_id res chain seq x y z
N MET A 1 -12.72 -11.37 -20.53
CA MET A 1 -12.31 -11.54 -19.12
C MET A 1 -13.51 -11.10 -18.30
N ASN A 2 -14.19 -12.03 -17.63
CA ASN A 2 -15.32 -11.67 -16.76
C ASN A 2 -14.68 -11.19 -15.46
N GLY A 3 -14.91 -9.93 -15.09
CA GLY A 3 -14.27 -9.28 -13.94
C GLY A 3 -14.82 -9.75 -12.60
N ASP A 4 -14.82 -11.06 -12.36
CA ASP A 4 -15.40 -11.66 -11.17
C ASP A 4 -14.59 -11.26 -9.93
N LEU A 5 -15.28 -10.81 -8.88
CA LEU A 5 -14.67 -10.47 -7.60
C LEU A 5 -14.11 -11.74 -6.93
N THR A 6 -12.80 -11.80 -6.71
CA THR A 6 -12.13 -12.94 -6.07
C THR A 6 -12.07 -12.81 -4.55
N TRP A 7 -11.79 -11.61 -4.04
CA TRP A 7 -11.72 -11.32 -2.61
C TRP A 7 -11.90 -9.83 -2.36
N GLN A 8 -12.25 -9.50 -1.12
CA GLN A 8 -12.32 -8.13 -0.61
C GLN A 8 -11.59 -8.08 0.74
N PHE A 9 -10.81 -7.04 0.96
CA PHE A 9 -10.20 -6.75 2.25
C PHE A 9 -10.83 -5.48 2.84
N GLN A 10 -11.11 -5.50 4.15
CA GLN A 10 -11.61 -4.35 4.90
C GLN A 10 -10.94 -4.32 6.28
N ASP A 11 -10.44 -3.15 6.69
CA ASP A 11 -9.92 -2.92 8.03
C ASP A 11 -10.25 -1.48 8.44
N PRO A 12 -10.79 -1.22 9.65
CA PRO A 12 -11.12 0.13 10.10
C PRO A 12 -9.90 1.08 10.21
N LYS A 13 -8.68 0.52 10.25
CA LYS A 13 -7.43 1.27 10.20
C LYS A 13 -6.98 1.62 8.79
N LEU A 14 -7.61 1.08 7.74
CA LEU A 14 -7.37 1.50 6.37
C LEU A 14 -8.43 2.51 5.95
N GLN A 15 -8.14 3.80 6.12
CA GLN A 15 -9.10 4.88 5.89
C GLN A 15 -8.75 5.68 4.65
N THR A 16 -9.75 5.87 3.77
CA THR A 16 -9.58 6.60 2.49
C THR A 16 -8.42 5.99 1.67
N PRO A 17 -8.55 4.72 1.24
CA PRO A 17 -7.53 4.09 0.41
C PRO A 17 -7.38 4.90 -0.89
N ARG A 18 -6.15 5.30 -1.23
CA ARG A 18 -5.91 6.27 -2.31
C ARG A 18 -5.13 5.73 -3.49
N ASP A 19 -4.18 4.84 -3.23
CA ASP A 19 -3.35 4.23 -4.27
C ASP A 19 -2.88 2.85 -3.84
N LEU A 20 -2.44 2.03 -4.80
CA LEU A 20 -1.92 0.70 -4.56
C LEU A 20 -0.82 0.29 -5.54
N THR A 21 0.02 -0.64 -5.11
CA THR A 21 0.97 -1.35 -5.98
C THR A 21 1.09 -2.82 -5.54
N VAL A 22 1.84 -3.63 -6.29
CA VAL A 22 2.08 -5.04 -5.97
C VAL A 22 3.57 -5.28 -5.87
N ASP A 23 3.99 -5.84 -4.74
CA ASP A 23 5.40 -6.09 -4.49
C ASP A 23 5.95 -7.32 -5.24
N ASP A 24 7.23 -7.66 -5.02
CA ASP A 24 7.91 -8.80 -5.62
C ASP A 24 7.41 -10.16 -5.12
N THR A 25 6.66 -10.19 -4.02
CA THR A 25 6.08 -11.39 -3.40
C THR A 25 4.59 -11.56 -3.72
N GLY A 26 3.98 -10.59 -4.40
CA GLY A 26 2.57 -10.59 -4.77
C GLY A 26 1.63 -9.97 -3.73
N PHE A 27 2.14 -9.39 -2.64
CA PHE A 27 1.29 -8.64 -1.72
C PHE A 27 0.85 -7.34 -2.38
N VAL A 28 -0.43 -7.01 -2.17
CA VAL A 28 -0.98 -5.71 -2.57
C VAL A 28 -0.69 -4.70 -1.47
N LEU A 29 0.10 -3.68 -1.80
CA LEU A 29 0.41 -2.57 -0.91
C LEU A 29 -0.61 -1.46 -1.15
N VAL A 30 -1.34 -1.02 -0.12
CA VAL A 30 -2.40 -0.01 -0.23
C VAL A 30 -2.11 1.15 0.71
N ILE A 31 -2.08 2.37 0.20
CA ILE A 31 -2.01 3.58 1.02
C ILE A 31 -3.38 3.89 1.62
N GLY A 32 -3.43 4.11 2.94
CA GLY A 32 -4.51 4.86 3.57
C GLY A 32 -4.11 6.31 3.77
N GLU A 33 -4.75 7.23 3.04
CA GLU A 33 -4.44 8.67 3.14
C GLU A 33 -4.80 9.21 4.51
N THR A 34 -6.05 9.01 4.94
CA THR A 34 -6.56 9.57 6.19
C THR A 34 -5.95 8.88 7.41
N SER A 35 -5.70 7.57 7.29
CA SER A 35 -5.05 6.77 8.33
C SER A 35 -3.52 6.87 8.33
N ASN A 36 -2.93 7.55 7.35
CA ASN A 36 -1.49 7.80 7.27
C ASN A 36 -0.62 6.53 7.36
N ASN A 37 -1.02 5.48 6.63
CA ASN A 37 -0.39 4.17 6.69
C ASN A 37 -0.31 3.48 5.32
N VAL A 38 0.44 2.38 5.28
CA VAL A 38 0.44 1.42 4.17
C VAL A 38 0.11 0.05 4.73
N PHE A 39 -0.89 -0.61 4.15
CA PHE A 39 -1.20 -2.01 4.39
C PHE A 39 -0.57 -2.89 3.34
N ALA A 40 -0.02 -4.04 3.74
CA ALA A 40 0.29 -5.15 2.84
C ALA A 40 -0.77 -6.23 3.01
N ILE A 41 -1.41 -6.61 1.90
CA ILE A 41 -2.48 -7.60 1.83
C ILE A 41 -1.97 -8.81 1.05
N SER A 42 -2.14 -10.02 1.60
CA SER A 42 -1.69 -11.26 0.96
C SER A 42 -2.39 -11.49 -0.40
N PRO A 43 -1.77 -12.23 -1.33
CA PRO A 43 -2.36 -12.50 -2.66
C PRO A 43 -3.76 -13.13 -2.63
N ASP A 44 -4.09 -13.84 -1.55
CA ASP A 44 -5.39 -14.48 -1.31
C ASP A 44 -6.39 -13.59 -0.54
N GLY A 45 -5.99 -12.36 -0.19
CA GLY A 45 -6.81 -11.38 0.53
C GLY A 45 -7.05 -11.68 2.01
N GLN A 46 -6.51 -12.77 2.57
CA GLN A 46 -6.84 -13.24 3.92
C GLN A 46 -6.07 -12.52 5.03
N ILE A 47 -4.87 -12.03 4.73
CA ILE A 47 -3.98 -11.41 5.71
C ILE A 47 -3.72 -9.97 5.28
N GLY A 48 -4.08 -9.02 6.12
CA GLY A 48 -3.67 -7.62 6.00
C GLY A 48 -2.89 -7.19 7.23
N ARG A 49 -1.80 -6.43 7.02
CA ARG A 49 -1.06 -5.80 8.12
C ARG A 49 -0.52 -4.44 7.71
N GLU A 50 -0.46 -3.50 8.65
CA GLU A 50 0.30 -2.27 8.46
C GLU A 50 1.79 -2.59 8.34
N VAL A 51 2.41 -2.09 7.27
CA VAL A 51 3.86 -2.18 7.05
C VAL A 51 4.56 -0.83 7.21
N LEU A 52 3.79 0.26 7.07
CA LEU A 52 4.20 1.61 7.46
C LEU A 52 3.03 2.33 8.13
N ASN A 53 3.36 3.24 9.05
CA ASN A 53 2.41 4.11 9.75
C ASN A 53 3.07 5.48 10.01
N ASN A 54 2.30 6.42 10.57
CA ASN A 54 2.75 7.77 10.87
C ASN A 54 3.33 8.50 9.64
N LEU A 55 2.77 8.20 8.46
CA LEU A 55 3.08 8.94 7.25
C LEU A 55 2.47 10.35 7.33
N ASP A 56 3.00 11.29 6.56
CA ASP A 56 2.42 12.61 6.44
C ASP A 56 1.67 12.71 5.11
N LYS A 57 0.33 12.53 5.16
CA LYS A 57 -0.57 12.67 4.01
C LYS A 57 -0.07 11.92 2.76
N PRO A 58 0.12 10.59 2.85
CA PRO A 58 0.58 9.79 1.72
C PRO A 58 -0.45 9.84 0.59
N TYR A 59 0.04 9.93 -0.64
CA TYR A 59 -0.84 10.07 -1.81
C TYR A 59 -0.70 8.94 -2.81
N ALA A 60 0.52 8.70 -3.31
CA ALA A 60 0.80 7.66 -4.30
C ALA A 60 1.93 6.76 -3.84
N ILE A 61 1.89 5.50 -4.26
CA ILE A 61 2.86 4.45 -3.93
C ILE A 61 3.35 3.77 -5.20
N ASP A 62 4.66 3.54 -5.29
CA ASP A 62 5.23 2.63 -6.28
C ASP A 62 6.27 1.71 -5.63
N PHE A 63 6.49 0.55 -6.24
CA PHE A 63 7.43 -0.46 -5.77
C PHE A 63 8.38 -0.89 -6.89
N ASP A 64 9.67 -0.55 -6.75
CA ASP A 64 10.72 -1.09 -7.61
C ASP A 64 11.09 -2.50 -7.14
N LYS A 65 10.69 -3.50 -7.93
CA LYS A 65 10.97 -4.93 -7.68
C LYS A 65 12.45 -5.26 -7.72
N THR A 66 13.26 -4.50 -8.46
CA THR A 66 14.70 -4.76 -8.59
C THR A 66 15.43 -4.37 -7.32
N SER A 67 15.23 -3.13 -6.87
CA SER A 67 15.89 -2.59 -5.68
C SER A 67 15.12 -2.83 -4.39
N LYS A 68 13.92 -3.42 -4.47
CA LYS A 68 12.96 -3.62 -3.38
C LYS A 68 12.65 -2.30 -2.64
N LEU A 69 12.57 -1.22 -3.39
CA LEU A 69 12.30 0.11 -2.85
C LEU A 69 10.83 0.47 -3.04
N MET A 70 10.24 1.04 -2.00
CA MET A 70 8.91 1.61 -2.03
C MET A 70 9.01 3.14 -2.01
N VAL A 71 8.46 3.78 -3.02
CA VAL A 71 8.41 5.25 -3.12
C VAL A 71 7.01 5.69 -2.73
N ILE A 72 6.91 6.61 -1.77
CA ILE A 72 5.65 7.20 -1.34
C ILE A 72 5.72 8.70 -1.53
N THR A 73 4.83 9.24 -2.36
CA THR A 73 4.66 10.70 -2.49
C THR A 73 3.68 11.21 -1.46
N LYS A 74 3.87 12.46 -1.06
CA LYS A 74 3.02 13.17 -0.11
C LYS A 74 2.38 14.36 -0.79
N ILE A 75 1.15 14.67 -0.38
CA ILE A 75 0.48 15.91 -0.80
C ILE A 75 1.27 17.14 -0.32
N THR A 76 2.08 17.00 0.74
CA THR A 76 2.94 18.05 1.27
C THR A 76 4.20 18.33 0.42
N GLY A 77 4.33 17.70 -0.75
CA GLY A 77 5.33 18.04 -1.76
C GLY A 77 6.67 17.32 -1.63
N SER A 78 6.72 16.20 -0.90
CA SER A 78 7.92 15.36 -0.79
C SER A 78 7.64 13.92 -1.18
N ALA A 79 8.69 13.21 -1.58
CA ALA A 79 8.68 11.76 -1.75
C ALA A 79 9.64 11.13 -0.75
N ASN A 80 9.20 10.06 -0.09
CA ASN A 80 10.03 9.23 0.77
C ASN A 80 10.31 7.90 0.05
N VAL A 81 11.51 7.38 0.21
CA VAL A 81 11.89 6.06 -0.29
C VAL A 81 12.17 5.15 0.90
N TYR A 82 11.51 4.02 0.95
CA TYR A 82 11.63 3.01 2.00
C TYR A 82 12.21 1.74 1.40
N GLN A 83 13.18 1.13 2.07
CA GLN A 83 13.60 -0.21 1.71
C GLN A 83 12.61 -1.21 2.30
N LYS A 84 12.09 -2.11 1.47
CA LYS A 84 11.27 -3.22 1.96
C LYS A 84 12.18 -4.18 2.73
N MET A 85 11.88 -4.35 4.02
CA MET A 85 12.57 -5.28 4.92
C MET A 85 12.32 -6.74 4.55
#